data_AF-A0A662KXQ7-F1
#
_entry.id   AF-A0A662KXQ7-F1
#
_cell.length_a   1.000
_cell.length_b   1.000
_cell.length_c   1.000
_cell.angle_alpha   90.00
_cell.angle_beta   90.00
_cell.angle_gamma   90.00
#
_symmetry.space_group_name_H-M   'P 1'
#
loop_
_entity.id
_entity.type
_entity.pdbx_description
1 polymer ?
#
loop_
_entity_poly.entity_id
_entity_poly.type
_entity_poly.pdbx_seq_one_letter_code
_entity_poly.pdbx_strand_id
1 'polypeptide(L)'
;TVSHTWNSDGDYTITVKATDENGAESEPATLKVTMPLSYDKNPTNDISVRIVKPRNGIYFHGIKILPILGQIVIGDITVEVRTSGDVQRVEFLLQMACGCGREIIHVDTSAPFTWDWNQDYDNNELIDEGRGVPLMVRAYDSEWNGASDDIRMIKL
;
A
#
# COMPACT_ATOMS: atom_id res chain seq x y z
N THR A 1 4.46 20.53 -14.76
CA THR A 1 3.94 19.32 -15.43
C THR A 1 4.24 19.42 -16.90
N VAL A 2 4.77 18.36 -17.52
CA VAL A 2 5.05 18.29 -18.96
C VAL A 2 4.07 17.28 -19.57
N SER A 3 3.51 17.58 -20.75
CA SER A 3 2.64 16.68 -21.49
C SER A 3 3.21 16.37 -22.87
N HIS A 4 2.95 15.16 -23.36
CA HIS A 4 3.37 14.68 -24.67
C HIS A 4 2.27 13.80 -25.28
N THR A 5 2.15 13.81 -26.61
CA THR A 5 1.18 13.01 -27.36
C THR A 5 1.90 12.20 -28.42
N TRP A 6 1.66 10.89 -28.43
CA TRP A 6 2.20 9.96 -29.44
C TRP A 6 1.20 9.81 -30.60
N ASN A 7 1.70 9.90 -31.83
CA ASN A 7 0.89 9.79 -33.06
C ASN A 7 1.03 8.43 -33.75
N SER A 8 1.82 7.53 -33.19
CA SER A 8 2.05 6.18 -33.71
C SER A 8 1.99 5.16 -32.59
N ASP A 9 1.56 3.96 -32.95
CA ASP A 9 1.58 2.81 -32.06
C ASP A 9 3.03 2.33 -31.86
N GLY A 10 3.31 1.72 -30.71
CA GLY A 10 4.63 1.17 -30.39
C GLY A 10 5.05 1.34 -28.93
N ASP A 11 6.20 0.76 -28.60
CA ASP A 11 6.81 0.83 -27.27
C ASP A 11 7.76 2.02 -27.17
N TYR A 12 7.61 2.80 -26.13
CA TYR A 12 8.39 4.00 -25.85
C TYR A 12 9.06 3.88 -24.48
N THR A 13 10.30 4.35 -24.38
CA THR A 13 11.01 4.52 -23.11
C THR A 13 11.19 6.00 -22.83
N ILE A 14 10.47 6.51 -21.84
CA ILE A 14 10.61 7.86 -21.32
C ILE A 14 11.82 7.87 -20.40
N THR A 15 12.76 8.79 -20.62
CA THR A 15 13.93 8.98 -19.76
C THR A 15 13.90 10.38 -19.18
N VAL A 16 14.08 10.50 -17.87
CA VAL A 16 14.12 11.78 -17.15
C VAL A 16 15.42 11.89 -16.37
N LYS A 17 16.04 13.08 -16.44
CA LYS A 17 17.16 13.49 -15.61
C LYS A 17 16.84 14.81 -14.94
N ALA A 18 17.28 14.98 -13.71
CA ALA A 18 17.26 16.28 -13.04
C ALA A 18 18.62 16.95 -13.22
N THR A 19 18.63 18.27 -13.38
CA THR A 19 19.85 19.09 -13.37
C THR A 19 19.72 20.13 -12.28
N ASP A 20 20.73 20.28 -11.43
CA ASP A 20 20.75 21.30 -10.38
C ASP A 20 21.18 22.69 -10.92
N GLU A 21 21.15 23.70 -10.06
CA GLU A 21 21.55 25.07 -10.39
C GLU A 21 23.04 25.23 -10.77
N ASN A 22 23.87 24.24 -10.41
CA ASN A 22 25.30 24.19 -10.70
C ASN A 22 25.60 23.34 -11.95
N GLY A 23 24.58 22.78 -12.61
CA GLY A 23 24.70 21.97 -13.82
C GLY A 23 25.02 20.49 -13.59
N ALA A 24 24.95 19.99 -12.35
CA ALA A 24 25.11 18.56 -12.07
C ALA A 24 23.84 17.79 -12.44
N GLU A 25 23.99 16.67 -13.15
CA GLU A 25 22.86 15.81 -13.55
C GLU A 25 22.67 14.62 -12.59
N SER A 26 21.42 14.19 -12.41
CA SER A 26 21.08 12.93 -11.74
C SER A 26 21.34 11.73 -12.63
N GLU A 27 21.39 10.54 -12.00
CA GLU A 27 21.17 9.29 -12.73
C GLU A 27 19.80 9.31 -13.44
N PRO A 28 19.69 8.70 -14.64
CA PRO A 28 18.45 8.71 -15.40
C PRO A 28 17.40 7.78 -14.77
N ALA A 29 16.17 8.27 -14.67
CA ALA A 29 14.99 7.45 -14.39
C ALA A 29 14.28 7.10 -15.69
N THR A 30 13.84 5.85 -15.85
CA THR A 30 13.18 5.38 -17.07
C THR A 30 11.78 4.84 -16.80
N LEU A 31 10.84 5.11 -17.71
CA LEU A 31 9.48 4.57 -17.70
C LEU A 31 9.15 4.02 -19.10
N LYS A 32 8.72 2.77 -19.19
CA LYS A 32 8.25 2.18 -20.46
C LYS A 32 6.74 2.35 -20.60
N VAL A 33 6.28 2.71 -21.80
CA VAL A 33 4.86 2.84 -22.15
C VAL A 33 4.61 2.27 -23.54
N THR A 34 3.43 1.69 -23.79
CA THR A 34 3.04 1.13 -25.10
C THR A 34 1.83 1.89 -25.64
N MET A 35 1.83 2.21 -26.93
CA MET A 35 0.74 2.91 -27.63
C MET A 35 0.08 1.99 -28.68
N PRO A 36 -1.26 2.03 -28.86
CA PRO A 36 -2.19 2.84 -28.09
C PRO A 36 -2.17 2.41 -26.62
N LEU A 37 -2.46 3.35 -25.71
CA LEU A 37 -2.52 3.04 -24.28
C LEU A 37 -3.61 1.97 -24.06
N SER A 38 -3.19 0.71 -24.11
CA SER A 38 -4.05 -0.43 -23.86
C SER A 38 -4.11 -0.60 -22.36
N TYR A 39 -5.24 -0.23 -21.77
CA TYR A 39 -5.55 -0.60 -20.41
C TYR A 39 -6.01 -2.06 -20.42
N ASP A 40 -5.10 -2.97 -20.75
CA ASP A 40 -5.37 -4.40 -20.68
C ASP A 40 -5.61 -4.74 -19.20
N LYS A 41 -6.88 -4.93 -18.84
CA LYS A 41 -7.32 -5.51 -17.56
C LYS A 41 -6.95 -7.01 -17.50
N ASN A 42 -5.74 -7.38 -17.89
CA ASN A 42 -5.25 -8.73 -17.77
C ASN A 42 -3.71 -8.77 -17.74
N PRO A 43 -3.06 -8.47 -16.61
CA PRO A 43 -1.65 -8.80 -16.46
C PRO A 43 -1.54 -10.30 -16.14
N THR A 44 -0.56 -10.98 -16.73
CA THR A 44 -0.14 -12.31 -16.28
C THR A 44 0.50 -12.30 -14.87
N ASN A 45 0.44 -11.18 -14.15
CA ASN A 45 0.74 -11.04 -12.73
C ASN A 45 -0.53 -10.56 -11.98
N ASP A 46 -1.56 -11.41 -11.90
CA ASP A 46 -2.70 -11.18 -11.01
C ASP A 46 -2.25 -11.38 -9.56
N ILE A 47 -1.55 -10.38 -9.03
CA ILE A 47 -1.27 -10.33 -7.60
C ILE A 47 -2.52 -9.84 -6.88
N SER A 48 -2.79 -10.45 -5.73
CA SER A 48 -3.84 -9.97 -4.83
C SER A 48 -3.28 -9.81 -3.43
N VAL A 49 -3.93 -8.95 -2.66
CA VAL A 49 -3.63 -8.72 -1.26
C VAL A 49 -4.93 -8.60 -0.50
N ARG A 50 -4.99 -9.21 0.68
CA ARG A 50 -6.15 -9.13 1.56
C ARG A 50 -5.73 -9.14 3.01
N ILE A 51 -6.09 -8.11 3.75
CA ILE A 51 -5.99 -8.07 5.21
C ILE A 51 -6.92 -9.16 5.75
N VAL A 52 -6.36 -10.22 6.34
CA VAL A 52 -7.13 -11.32 6.94
C VAL A 52 -7.31 -11.13 8.44
N LYS A 53 -6.42 -10.34 9.07
CA LYS A 53 -6.49 -9.93 10.46
C LYS A 53 -6.05 -8.47 10.60
N PRO A 54 -6.85 -7.60 11.26
CA PRO A 54 -8.18 -7.87 11.77
C PRO A 54 -9.23 -7.92 10.65
N ARG A 55 -10.09 -8.95 10.65
CA ARG A 55 -11.31 -8.97 9.84
C ARG A 55 -12.46 -9.69 10.55
N ASN A 56 -13.67 -9.17 10.37
CA ASN A 56 -14.96 -9.71 10.87
C ASN A 56 -14.90 -10.24 12.30
N GLY A 57 -14.54 -9.39 13.26
CA GLY A 57 -14.42 -9.81 14.65
C GLY A 57 -14.00 -8.72 15.63
N ILE A 58 -14.22 -9.02 16.89
CA ILE A 58 -13.67 -8.30 18.04
C ILE A 58 -12.36 -9.00 18.41
N TYR A 59 -11.28 -8.23 18.48
CA TYR A 59 -9.95 -8.68 18.87
C TYR A 59 -9.56 -8.01 20.19
N PHE A 60 -9.03 -8.79 21.11
CA PHE A 60 -8.50 -8.31 22.38
C PHE A 60 -7.08 -8.85 22.52
N HIS A 61 -6.08 -7.95 22.56
CA HIS A 61 -4.66 -8.30 22.61
C HIS A 61 -4.29 -9.37 21.55
N GLY A 62 -4.64 -9.11 20.28
CA GLY A 62 -4.38 -10.00 19.15
C GLY A 62 -5.29 -11.23 19.03
N ILE A 63 -6.09 -11.57 20.05
CA ILE A 63 -6.97 -12.74 20.06
C ILE A 63 -8.35 -12.37 19.53
N LYS A 64 -8.86 -13.09 18.52
CA LYS A 64 -10.26 -12.95 18.07
C LYS A 64 -11.20 -13.60 19.10
N ILE A 65 -11.91 -12.78 19.86
CA ILE A 65 -12.82 -13.24 20.91
C ILE A 65 -14.24 -13.48 20.42
N LEU A 66 -14.69 -12.77 19.38
CA LEU A 66 -16.03 -12.93 18.82
C LEU A 66 -16.06 -12.57 17.33
N PRO A 67 -16.64 -13.40 16.45
CA PRO A 67 -16.92 -13.01 15.07
C PRO A 67 -18.12 -12.06 15.00
N ILE A 68 -17.98 -10.95 14.28
CA ILE A 68 -19.04 -9.97 14.05
C ILE A 68 -18.95 -9.41 12.63
N LEU A 69 -20.01 -8.73 12.19
CA LEU A 69 -19.93 -7.83 11.04
C LEU A 69 -19.12 -6.59 11.45
N GLY A 70 -18.04 -6.28 10.73
CA GLY A 70 -17.11 -5.21 11.08
C GLY A 70 -15.92 -5.70 11.93
N GLN A 71 -15.08 -4.76 12.39
CA GLN A 71 -13.85 -5.06 13.11
C GLN A 71 -13.68 -4.13 14.30
N ILE A 72 -13.35 -4.70 15.45
CA ILE A 72 -12.94 -3.96 16.66
C ILE A 72 -11.64 -4.57 17.15
N VAL A 73 -10.66 -3.74 17.46
CA VAL A 73 -9.38 -4.14 18.03
C VAL A 73 -9.17 -3.38 19.34
N ILE A 74 -8.86 -4.10 20.40
CA ILE A 74 -8.58 -3.55 21.73
C ILE A 74 -7.16 -3.99 22.11
N GLY A 75 -6.25 -3.02 22.26
CA GLY A 75 -4.83 -3.25 22.48
C GLY A 75 -4.10 -3.67 21.21
N ASP A 76 -2.96 -4.35 21.38
CA ASP A 76 -2.06 -4.72 20.30
C ASP A 76 -2.69 -5.71 19.32
N ILE A 77 -2.24 -5.64 18.06
CA ILE A 77 -2.60 -6.63 17.05
C ILE A 77 -1.49 -6.87 16.03
N THR A 78 -1.22 -8.14 15.73
CA THR A 78 -0.50 -8.49 14.51
C THR A 78 -1.48 -8.45 13.33
N VAL A 79 -1.26 -7.50 12.42
CA VAL A 79 -1.94 -7.45 11.13
C VAL A 79 -1.39 -8.58 10.27
N GLU A 80 -2.27 -9.41 9.74
CA GLU A 80 -1.91 -10.53 8.87
C GLU A 80 -2.54 -10.32 7.49
N VAL A 81 -1.73 -10.53 6.46
CA VAL A 81 -2.13 -10.32 5.08
C VAL A 81 -2.00 -11.63 4.30
N ARG A 82 -3.01 -11.94 3.50
CA ARG A 82 -2.97 -13.02 2.52
C ARG A 82 -2.71 -12.43 1.14
N THR A 83 -1.73 -12.98 0.43
CA THR A 83 -1.41 -12.59 -0.93
C THR A 83 -1.59 -13.75 -1.92
N SER A 84 -1.66 -13.43 -3.20
CA SER A 84 -1.52 -14.37 -4.32
C SER A 84 -0.56 -13.80 -5.36
N GLY A 85 0.02 -14.67 -6.19
CA GLY A 85 1.04 -14.28 -7.16
C GLY A 85 2.41 -14.04 -6.51
N ASP A 86 3.33 -13.47 -7.28
CA ASP A 86 4.73 -13.27 -6.87
C ASP A 86 4.93 -11.92 -6.13
N VAL A 87 4.24 -11.75 -5.01
CA VAL A 87 4.37 -10.53 -4.19
C VAL A 87 5.73 -10.53 -3.48
N GLN A 88 6.49 -9.45 -3.66
CA GLN A 88 7.83 -9.26 -3.09
C GLN A 88 7.84 -8.24 -1.94
N ARG A 89 6.81 -7.39 -1.84
CA ARG A 89 6.75 -6.29 -0.87
C ARG A 89 5.32 -5.98 -0.50
N VAL A 90 5.05 -5.79 0.79
CA VAL A 90 3.79 -5.27 1.32
C VAL A 90 4.07 -4.04 2.18
N GLU A 91 3.41 -2.94 1.86
CA GLU A 91 3.44 -1.70 2.63
C GLU A 91 2.15 -1.58 3.43
N PHE A 92 2.27 -1.23 4.71
CA PHE A 92 1.17 -0.96 5.63
C PHE A 92 1.10 0.54 5.87
N LEU A 93 -0.09 1.11 5.66
CA LEU A 93 -0.29 2.55 5.67
C LEU A 93 -1.44 2.95 6.60
N LEU A 94 -1.21 4.04 7.32
CA LEU A 94 -2.23 4.73 8.10
C LEU A 94 -2.53 6.10 7.48
N GLN A 95 -3.73 6.61 7.75
CA GLN A 95 -4.18 7.91 7.26
C GLN A 95 -3.59 9.00 8.15
N MET A 96 -3.03 10.05 7.53
CA MET A 96 -2.58 11.22 8.26
C MET A 96 -3.79 12.02 8.78
N ALA A 97 -3.70 12.51 10.02
CA ALA A 97 -4.77 13.26 10.70
C ALA A 97 -5.16 14.56 9.98
N CYS A 98 -4.23 15.16 9.23
CA CYS A 98 -4.50 16.31 8.33
C CYS A 98 -5.51 15.99 7.22
N GLY A 99 -5.81 14.71 6.94
CA GLY A 99 -6.57 14.28 5.76
C GLY A 99 -5.81 14.46 4.43
N CYS A 100 -4.55 14.87 4.48
CA CYS A 100 -3.74 15.27 3.34
C CYS A 100 -3.03 14.10 2.63
N GLY A 101 -2.97 12.93 3.25
CA GLY A 101 -2.30 11.77 2.68
C GLY A 101 -2.29 10.57 3.59
N ARG A 102 -1.47 9.59 3.21
CA ARG A 102 -1.23 8.36 3.98
C ARG A 102 0.26 8.23 4.18
N GLU A 103 0.62 7.68 5.32
CA GLU A 103 2.01 7.43 5.68
C GLU A 103 2.27 5.93 5.70
N ILE A 104 3.45 5.53 5.20
CA ILE A 104 3.91 4.14 5.24
C ILE A 104 4.50 3.92 6.62
N ILE A 105 3.85 3.08 7.41
CA ILE A 105 4.21 2.83 8.81
C ILE A 105 5.08 1.58 8.92
N HIS A 106 4.85 0.61 8.04
CA HIS A 106 5.61 -0.62 7.99
C HIS A 106 5.77 -1.13 6.56
N VAL A 107 6.90 -1.78 6.29
CA VAL A 107 7.18 -2.45 5.03
C VAL A 107 7.70 -3.83 5.36
N ASP A 108 7.06 -4.85 4.79
CA ASP A 108 7.47 -6.24 4.91
C ASP A 108 7.81 -6.78 3.52
N THR A 109 8.99 -7.38 3.38
CA THR A 109 9.50 -7.96 2.14
C THR A 109 9.67 -9.48 2.22
N SER A 110 9.16 -10.11 3.28
CA SER A 110 9.29 -11.56 3.50
C SER A 110 7.96 -12.18 3.90
N ALA A 111 7.45 -13.09 3.06
CA ALA A 111 6.25 -13.84 3.43
C ALA A 111 6.52 -14.77 4.64
N PRO A 112 5.58 -14.94 5.57
CA PRO A 112 4.23 -14.35 5.60
C PRO A 112 4.25 -12.85 5.95
N PHE A 113 3.54 -12.05 5.14
CA PHE A 113 3.52 -10.59 5.32
C PHE A 113 2.68 -10.19 6.53
N THR A 114 3.35 -9.61 7.52
CA THR A 114 2.74 -9.24 8.80
C THR A 114 3.26 -7.91 9.32
N TRP A 115 2.48 -7.29 10.21
CA TRP A 115 2.92 -6.12 10.94
C TRP A 115 2.41 -6.19 12.38
N ASP A 116 3.32 -6.16 13.34
CA ASP A 116 2.99 -6.01 14.75
C ASP A 116 2.63 -4.56 15.05
N TRP A 117 1.33 -4.28 15.07
CA TRP A 117 0.78 -2.98 15.44
C TRP A 117 0.59 -2.92 16.95
N ASN A 118 1.67 -2.57 17.63
CA ASN A 118 1.77 -2.39 19.09
C ASN A 118 2.17 -0.97 19.50
N GLN A 119 2.48 -0.11 18.52
CA GLN A 119 2.85 1.27 18.76
C GLN A 119 1.59 2.15 18.75
N ASP A 120 1.49 3.00 19.77
CA ASP A 120 0.61 4.15 19.81
C ASP A 120 1.38 5.36 19.26
N TYR A 121 0.88 5.99 18.20
CA TYR A 121 1.46 7.19 17.61
C TYR A 121 0.85 8.41 18.31
N ASP A 122 1.25 8.61 19.58
CA ASP A 122 0.82 9.70 20.48
C ASP A 122 1.01 11.14 19.93
N ASN A 123 1.55 11.30 18.73
CA ASN A 123 1.82 12.61 18.12
C ASN A 123 0.62 13.24 17.41
N ASN A 124 -0.55 12.57 17.38
CA ASN A 124 -1.74 13.00 16.64
C ASN A 124 -1.50 13.26 15.14
N GLU A 125 -0.38 12.81 14.57
CA GLU A 125 -0.09 12.98 13.14
C GLU A 125 -0.81 11.93 12.29
N LEU A 126 -1.14 10.80 12.89
CA LEU A 126 -1.80 9.66 12.29
C LEU A 126 -3.16 9.39 12.93
N ILE A 127 -4.06 8.78 12.16
CA ILE A 127 -5.31 8.21 12.65
C ILE A 127 -5.06 6.72 12.86
N ASP A 128 -4.63 6.37 14.06
CA ASP A 128 -4.26 5.02 14.48
C ASP A 128 -5.17 4.47 15.60
N GLU A 129 -5.93 5.34 16.29
CA GLU A 129 -6.93 4.97 17.28
C GLU A 129 -8.32 5.62 17.06
N GLY A 130 -9.33 5.10 17.76
CA GLY A 130 -10.69 5.60 17.76
C GLY A 130 -11.62 4.89 16.77
N ARG A 131 -12.69 5.59 16.37
CA ARG A 131 -13.76 5.00 15.52
C ARG A 131 -13.46 5.22 14.05
N GLY A 132 -13.45 4.14 13.28
CA GLY A 132 -13.31 4.21 11.82
C GLY A 132 -11.88 4.40 11.35
N VAL A 133 -10.91 3.96 12.16
CA VAL A 133 -9.48 3.95 11.85
C VAL A 133 -9.27 3.20 10.53
N PRO A 134 -8.74 3.88 9.49
CA PRO A 134 -8.45 3.26 8.22
C PRO A 134 -7.08 2.56 8.26
N LEU A 135 -7.06 1.27 7.94
CA LEU A 135 -5.83 0.53 7.67
C LEU A 135 -5.81 0.15 6.20
N MET A 136 -4.68 0.41 5.55
CA MET A 136 -4.49 0.13 4.14
C MET A 136 -3.22 -0.67 3.93
N VAL A 137 -3.29 -1.62 3.00
CA VAL A 137 -2.12 -2.37 2.55
C VAL A 137 -1.95 -2.25 1.05
N ARG A 138 -0.71 -2.16 0.61
CA ARG A 138 -0.33 -2.20 -0.81
C ARG A 138 0.70 -3.30 -1.01
N ALA A 139 0.44 -4.21 -1.93
CA ALA A 139 1.35 -5.27 -2.32
C ALA A 139 1.97 -4.97 -3.68
N TYR A 140 3.23 -5.33 -3.85
CA TYR A 140 3.98 -5.13 -5.09
C TYR A 140 4.73 -6.41 -5.49
N ASP A 141 4.76 -6.71 -6.77
CA ASP A 141 5.66 -7.71 -7.36
C ASP A 141 7.04 -7.10 -7.69
N SER A 142 7.91 -7.89 -8.33
CA SER A 142 9.25 -7.44 -8.75
C SER A 142 9.25 -6.31 -9.79
N GLU A 143 8.14 -6.11 -10.50
CA GLU A 143 7.98 -5.11 -11.56
C GLU A 143 7.20 -3.88 -11.06
N TRP A 144 6.91 -3.80 -9.75
CA TRP A 144 6.09 -2.78 -9.12
C TRP A 144 4.63 -2.75 -9.58
N ASN A 145 4.12 -3.84 -10.16
CA ASN A 145 2.67 -3.99 -10.32
C ASN A 145 2.04 -4.09 -8.93
N GLY A 146 0.91 -3.41 -8.73
CA GLY A 146 0.34 -3.19 -7.41
C GLY A 146 -1.04 -3.80 -7.22
N ALA A 147 -1.30 -4.30 -6.01
CA ALA A 147 -2.64 -4.59 -5.49
C ALA A 147 -2.84 -3.90 -4.14
N SER A 148 -4.09 -3.66 -3.75
CA SER A 148 -4.40 -3.03 -2.46
C SER A 148 -5.64 -3.60 -1.81
N ASP A 149 -5.68 -3.54 -0.48
CA ASP A 149 -6.87 -3.80 0.33
C ASP A 149 -6.93 -2.79 1.47
N ASP A 150 -8.14 -2.50 1.92
CA ASP A 150 -8.38 -1.58 3.02
C ASP A 150 -9.50 -2.08 3.93
N ILE A 151 -9.40 -1.68 5.20
CA ILE A 151 -10.45 -1.89 6.18
C ILE A 151 -10.61 -0.64 7.04
N ARG A 152 -11.78 -0.53 7.65
CA ARG A 152 -12.03 0.40 8.74
C ARG A 152 -12.36 -0.38 9.99
N MET A 153 -11.76 0.01 11.11
CA MET A 153 -12.00 -0.63 12.39
C MET A 153 -12.28 0.39 13.49
N ILE A 154 -12.78 -0.08 14.61
CA ILE A 154 -12.62 0.62 15.87
C ILE A 154 -11.32 0.10 16.48
N LYS A 155 -10.34 0.97 16.74
CA LYS A 155 -9.10 0.62 17.43
C LYS A 155 -9.09 1.34 18.79
N LEU A 156 -8.88 0.58 19.84
CA LEU A 156 -8.81 0.99 21.23
C LEU A 156 -7.55 0.42 21.88
#